data_AF-A0AAU9X8R1-F1
#
_entry.id   AF-A0AAU9X8R1-F1
#
_cell.length_a   1.000
_cell.length_b   1.000
_cell.length_c   1.000
_cell.angle_alpha   90.00
_cell.angle_beta   90.00
_cell.angle_gamma   90.00
#
_symmetry.space_group_name_H-M   'P 1'
#
loop_
_entity.id
_entity.type
_entity.pdbx_description
1 polymer ?
#
loop_
_entity_poly.entity_id
_entity_poly.type
_entity_poly.pdbx_seq_one_letter_code
_entity_poly.pdbx_strand_id
1 'polypeptide(L)'
;MIFADLDECQEQEHNCHDMAHCSNTEGSFNCTCLQGFTGDGVICADINECKEKLDDCAPEAKCSDRYGSFACRCLPGYSGDGRFCNDINECNTNVHNCNPWAVCNNTVGSFSCTCFKGYEGNGTSCVDVDECATSTHNCHGVAHCFNNPGSFSCECRKDYIGDGIACEPNGDFSVTIRNISKDKYHATTVSRSVKSVQEAVIQGLNEDLAVLKSTFEWSVVSEMELAASESALGTLVSQGTTEWTINRRSIPAGIYQVKFNATITVGDQESPRMLYAFDYGFIEVIAAPVRAIIDGGSSVRWGSKNIVTVDGSLSYDADIGPGIHTGLNFTWTCRNNTSVSNTCFGSFHDEGNLSSAIIRIDPSRLETDKTYFLRLTVSKDLRSSFAEMSFAIAAGEVPQVTLR
;
A
#
# COMPACT_ATOMS: atom_id res chain seq x y z
N MET A 1 -12.33 -106.16 14.50
CA MET A 1 -11.23 -105.22 14.28
C MET A 1 -11.77 -103.85 14.61
N ILE A 2 -11.21 -103.18 15.62
CA ILE A 2 -11.38 -101.73 15.76
C ILE A 2 -10.25 -101.17 14.90
N PHE A 3 -10.58 -100.56 13.77
CA PHE A 3 -9.62 -99.75 13.05
C PHE A 3 -9.54 -98.44 13.83
N ALA A 4 -8.37 -98.16 14.41
CA ALA A 4 -8.09 -96.84 14.92
C ALA A 4 -7.91 -95.92 13.71
N ASP A 5 -8.44 -94.71 13.84
CA ASP A 5 -8.21 -93.62 12.90
C ASP A 5 -6.71 -93.35 12.73
N LEU A 6 -6.27 -93.05 11.50
CA LEU A 6 -4.89 -92.70 11.21
C LEU A 6 -4.72 -91.21 11.49
N ASP A 7 -3.79 -90.82 12.36
CA ASP A 7 -3.50 -89.42 12.60
C ASP A 7 -2.58 -88.88 11.51
N GLU A 8 -3.15 -88.33 10.43
CA GLU A 8 -2.35 -87.85 9.30
C GLU A 8 -1.45 -86.67 9.68
N CYS A 9 -1.76 -85.94 10.75
CA CYS A 9 -0.95 -84.82 11.26
C CYS A 9 0.32 -85.29 11.98
N GLN A 10 0.28 -86.43 12.70
CA GLN A 10 1.46 -87.01 13.34
C GLN A 10 2.35 -87.76 12.35
N GLU A 11 1.73 -88.46 11.40
CA GLU A 11 2.44 -89.29 10.41
C GLU A 11 2.95 -88.48 9.20
N GLN A 12 2.70 -87.16 9.17
CA GLN A 12 3.03 -86.25 8.06
C GLN A 12 2.43 -86.67 6.70
N GLU A 13 1.27 -87.36 6.72
CA GLU A 13 0.53 -87.79 5.53
C GLU A 13 -0.58 -86.79 5.14
N HIS A 14 -0.30 -85.49 5.25
CA HIS A 14 -1.23 -84.40 4.92
C HIS A 14 -0.66 -83.46 3.86
N ASN A 15 -1.54 -82.65 3.25
CA ASN A 15 -1.16 -81.62 2.29
C ASN A 15 -1.43 -80.18 2.80
N CYS A 16 -1.59 -79.99 4.12
CA CYS A 16 -1.72 -78.66 4.71
C CYS A 16 -0.53 -77.75 4.33
N HIS A 17 -0.82 -76.46 4.11
CA HIS A 17 0.21 -75.45 3.84
C HIS A 17 1.16 -75.29 5.04
N ASP A 18 2.40 -74.85 4.81
CA ASP A 18 3.39 -74.56 5.87
C ASP A 18 2.91 -73.53 6.92
N MET A 19 1.95 -72.68 6.51
CA MET A 19 1.31 -71.66 7.36
C MET A 19 -0.13 -72.07 7.75
N ALA A 20 -0.39 -73.37 7.90
CA ALA A 20 -1.66 -73.92 8.37
C ALA A 20 -1.45 -74.87 9.55
N HIS A 21 -2.43 -74.90 10.45
CA HIS A 21 -2.54 -75.89 11.51
C HIS A 21 -3.29 -77.12 10.98
N CYS A 22 -2.68 -78.30 11.09
CA CYS A 22 -3.32 -79.59 10.79
C CYS A 22 -4.09 -80.08 12.03
N SER A 23 -5.35 -80.47 11.85
CA SER A 23 -6.17 -81.12 12.87
C SER A 23 -6.70 -82.44 12.35
N ASN A 24 -6.33 -83.55 13.01
CA ASN A 24 -6.88 -84.86 12.68
C ASN A 24 -8.38 -84.94 13.01
N THR A 25 -9.16 -85.65 12.19
CA THR A 25 -10.59 -85.90 12.36
C THR A 25 -10.88 -87.37 12.06
N GLU A 26 -11.96 -87.94 12.60
CA GLU A 26 -12.23 -89.36 12.38
C GLU A 26 -12.45 -89.66 10.88
N GLY A 27 -11.49 -90.35 10.25
CA GLY A 27 -11.48 -90.74 8.84
C GLY A 27 -10.88 -89.72 7.86
N SER A 28 -10.29 -88.61 8.31
CA SER A 28 -9.64 -87.57 7.47
C SER A 28 -8.87 -86.55 8.34
N PHE A 29 -8.17 -85.60 7.73
CA PHE A 29 -7.67 -84.40 8.42
C PHE A 29 -8.35 -83.11 7.92
N ASN A 30 -8.20 -82.02 8.68
CA ASN A 30 -8.58 -80.66 8.28
C ASN A 30 -7.40 -79.69 8.43
N CYS A 31 -7.22 -78.79 7.47
CA CYS A 31 -6.19 -77.77 7.50
C CYS A 31 -6.84 -76.39 7.71
N THR A 32 -6.33 -75.61 8.65
CA THR A 32 -6.78 -74.23 8.87
C THR A 32 -5.59 -73.28 8.85
N CYS A 33 -5.60 -72.25 8.01
CA CYS A 33 -4.51 -71.27 7.97
C CYS A 33 -4.27 -70.65 9.37
N LEU A 34 -2.99 -70.42 9.70
CA LEU A 34 -2.58 -69.77 10.93
C LEU A 34 -3.10 -68.32 10.98
N GLN A 35 -3.15 -67.74 12.18
CA GLN A 35 -3.52 -66.33 12.35
C GLN A 35 -2.59 -65.44 11.51
N GLY A 36 -3.18 -64.46 10.81
CA GLY A 36 -2.45 -63.61 9.84
C GLY A 36 -2.46 -64.15 8.40
N PHE A 37 -3.03 -65.34 8.16
CA PHE A 37 -3.13 -65.95 6.83
C PHE A 37 -4.57 -66.28 6.45
N THR A 38 -4.87 -66.26 5.15
CA THR A 38 -6.18 -66.57 4.57
C THR A 38 -6.06 -67.60 3.45
N GLY A 39 -7.10 -68.43 3.27
CA GLY A 39 -7.11 -69.49 2.28
C GLY A 39 -7.92 -70.70 2.75
N ASP A 40 -7.72 -71.83 2.06
CA ASP A 40 -8.44 -73.09 2.32
C ASP A 40 -7.66 -74.07 3.23
N GLY A 41 -6.52 -73.64 3.78
CA GLY A 41 -5.66 -74.45 4.65
C GLY A 41 -4.65 -75.33 3.91
N VAL A 42 -4.90 -75.63 2.63
CA VAL A 42 -3.93 -76.27 1.72
C VAL A 42 -3.10 -75.21 1.00
N ILE A 43 -3.71 -74.08 0.68
CA ILE A 43 -3.05 -72.87 0.20
C ILE A 43 -3.37 -71.74 1.18
N CYS A 44 -2.34 -71.16 1.79
CA CYS A 44 -2.48 -70.01 2.67
C CYS A 44 -1.67 -68.84 2.13
N ALA A 45 -2.34 -67.70 1.95
CA ALA A 45 -1.73 -66.43 1.58
C ALA A 45 -1.72 -65.48 2.78
N ASP A 46 -0.68 -64.65 2.85
CA ASP A 46 -0.55 -63.60 3.86
C ASP A 46 -1.71 -62.60 3.76
N ILE A 47 -2.29 -62.23 4.89
CA ILE A 47 -3.33 -61.19 4.96
C ILE A 47 -2.61 -59.84 5.06
N ASN A 48 -2.83 -58.96 4.10
CA ASN A 48 -2.33 -57.60 4.22
C ASN A 48 -3.26 -56.77 5.13
N GLU A 49 -2.95 -56.70 6.42
CA GLU A 49 -3.83 -56.05 7.40
C GLU A 49 -4.00 -54.55 7.12
N CYS A 50 -2.98 -53.90 6.56
CA CYS A 50 -3.02 -52.47 6.20
C CYS A 50 -4.01 -52.17 5.06
N LYS A 51 -4.16 -53.09 4.10
CA LYS A 51 -5.06 -52.93 2.94
C LYS A 51 -6.50 -53.27 3.33
N GLU A 52 -6.67 -54.33 4.12
CA GLU A 52 -7.96 -54.82 4.57
C GLU A 52 -8.50 -54.02 5.78
N LYS A 53 -7.72 -53.05 6.31
CA LYS A 53 -8.05 -52.22 7.48
C LYS A 53 -8.32 -53.06 8.73
N LEU A 54 -7.51 -54.09 8.92
CA LEU A 54 -7.52 -54.98 10.08
C LEU A 54 -6.41 -54.64 11.09
N ASP A 55 -5.59 -53.62 10.79
CA ASP A 55 -4.55 -53.14 11.69
C ASP A 55 -5.13 -52.37 12.90
N ASP A 56 -4.34 -52.31 13.97
CA ASP A 56 -4.65 -51.55 15.19
C ASP A 56 -3.71 -50.34 15.38
N CYS A 57 -3.18 -49.80 14.28
CA CYS A 57 -2.30 -48.64 14.32
C CYS A 57 -3.06 -47.36 14.72
N ALA A 58 -2.36 -46.42 15.36
CA ALA A 58 -2.90 -45.09 15.61
C ALA A 58 -3.23 -44.36 14.29
N PRO A 59 -4.19 -43.43 14.26
CA PRO A 59 -4.46 -42.61 13.08
C PRO A 59 -3.23 -41.83 12.59
N GLU A 60 -2.35 -41.44 13.50
CA GLU A 60 -1.09 -40.74 13.24
C GLU A 60 0.11 -41.70 13.06
N ALA A 61 -0.14 -42.95 12.66
CA ALA A 61 0.88 -43.95 12.36
C ALA A 61 0.76 -44.49 10.93
N LYS A 62 1.90 -44.95 10.40
CA LYS A 62 1.98 -45.69 9.14
C LYS A 62 1.97 -47.19 9.43
N CYS A 63 0.98 -47.88 8.88
CA CYS A 63 0.94 -49.34 8.83
C CYS A 63 1.90 -49.88 7.76
N SER A 64 2.63 -50.94 8.09
CA SER A 64 3.44 -51.73 7.17
C SER A 64 3.16 -53.21 7.35
N ASP A 65 2.70 -53.84 6.27
CA ASP A 65 2.42 -55.27 6.17
C ASP A 65 3.70 -56.10 6.35
N ARG A 66 3.60 -57.24 7.03
CA ARG A 66 4.71 -58.17 7.26
C ARG A 66 4.19 -59.59 7.11
N TYR A 67 5.06 -60.51 6.73
CA TYR A 67 4.64 -61.90 6.60
C TYR A 67 4.12 -62.45 7.94
N GLY A 68 2.83 -62.77 7.98
CA GLY A 68 2.07 -63.27 9.13
C GLY A 68 1.65 -62.21 10.17
N SER A 69 1.87 -60.91 9.93
CA SER A 69 1.49 -59.83 10.86
C SER A 69 1.63 -58.43 10.24
N PHE A 70 1.54 -57.37 11.05
CA PHE A 70 1.81 -56.00 10.61
C PHE A 70 2.62 -55.23 11.67
N ALA A 71 3.20 -54.12 11.26
CA ALA A 71 3.88 -53.19 12.16
C ALA A 71 3.40 -51.75 11.96
N CYS A 72 3.22 -51.06 13.09
CA CYS A 72 2.85 -49.66 13.15
C CYS A 72 4.07 -48.80 13.49
N ARG A 73 4.19 -47.64 12.85
CA ARG A 73 5.21 -46.64 13.20
C ARG A 73 4.59 -45.25 13.16
N CYS A 74 4.73 -44.47 14.23
CA CYS A 74 4.25 -43.09 14.25
C CYS A 74 4.81 -42.29 13.05
N LEU A 75 3.97 -41.40 12.52
CA LEU A 75 4.34 -40.47 11.47
C LEU A 75 5.41 -39.48 11.97
N PRO A 76 6.21 -38.86 11.08
CA PRO A 76 7.10 -37.76 11.46
C PRO A 76 6.32 -36.66 12.21
N GLY A 77 6.91 -36.11 13.27
CA GLY A 77 6.24 -35.16 14.18
C GLY A 77 5.51 -35.81 15.36
N TYR A 78 5.47 -37.15 15.42
CA TYR A 78 4.84 -37.90 16.51
C TYR A 78 5.80 -38.88 17.18
N SER A 79 5.58 -39.13 18.46
CA SER A 79 6.34 -40.07 19.28
C SER A 79 5.42 -41.10 19.95
N GLY A 80 5.89 -42.34 20.06
CA GLY A 80 5.12 -43.44 20.65
C GLY A 80 5.47 -44.80 20.04
N ASP A 81 4.59 -45.78 20.24
CA ASP A 81 4.81 -47.18 19.84
C ASP A 81 4.12 -47.56 18.51
N GLY A 82 3.46 -46.60 17.86
CA GLY A 82 2.71 -46.80 16.61
C GLY A 82 1.26 -47.19 16.80
N ARG A 83 0.87 -47.68 17.99
CA ARG A 83 -0.54 -47.88 18.40
C ARG A 83 -1.06 -46.69 19.20
N PHE A 84 -0.15 -46.00 19.90
CA PHE A 84 -0.35 -44.72 20.52
C PHE A 84 0.73 -43.76 20.02
N CYS A 85 0.31 -42.66 19.40
CA CYS A 85 1.20 -41.63 18.88
C CYS A 85 0.80 -40.27 19.44
N ASN A 86 1.72 -39.61 20.14
CA ASN A 86 1.52 -38.27 20.67
C ASN A 86 2.36 -37.28 19.90
N ASP A 87 1.81 -36.09 19.68
CA ASP A 87 2.49 -34.96 19.07
C ASP A 87 3.81 -34.64 19.80
N ILE A 88 4.88 -34.44 19.03
CA ILE A 88 6.16 -33.97 19.56
C ILE A 88 6.09 -32.46 19.61
N ASN A 89 6.22 -31.88 20.80
CA ASN A 89 6.35 -30.42 20.88
C ASN A 89 7.78 -29.99 20.50
N GLU A 90 8.01 -29.56 19.26
CA GLU A 90 9.35 -29.19 18.80
C GLU A 90 9.91 -27.96 19.53
N CYS A 91 9.04 -27.08 20.00
CA CYS A 91 9.39 -25.88 20.75
C CYS A 91 9.93 -26.18 22.16
N ASN A 92 9.41 -27.22 22.82
CA ASN A 92 9.90 -27.65 24.14
C ASN A 92 11.15 -28.54 24.04
N THR A 93 11.29 -29.26 22.93
CA THR A 93 12.38 -30.21 22.72
C THR A 93 13.60 -29.58 22.03
N ASN A 94 13.50 -28.31 21.61
CA ASN A 94 14.56 -27.56 20.89
C ASN A 94 15.05 -28.25 19.61
N VAL A 95 14.20 -29.02 18.94
CA VAL A 95 14.51 -29.66 17.65
C VAL A 95 14.05 -28.83 16.44
N HIS A 96 13.41 -27.70 16.69
CA HIS A 96 13.00 -26.74 15.66
C HIS A 96 14.19 -26.00 15.03
N ASN A 97 13.98 -25.42 13.86
CA ASN A 97 14.96 -24.58 13.15
C ASN A 97 14.56 -23.09 13.09
N CYS A 98 13.67 -22.65 13.98
CA CYS A 98 13.32 -21.24 14.10
C CYS A 98 14.55 -20.35 14.33
N ASN A 99 14.51 -19.15 13.76
CA ASN A 99 15.53 -18.14 13.93
C ASN A 99 15.63 -17.69 15.41
N PRO A 100 16.80 -17.25 15.91
CA PRO A 100 16.90 -16.67 17.25
C PRO A 100 15.96 -15.47 17.50
N TRP A 101 15.60 -14.73 16.45
CA TRP A 101 14.64 -13.62 16.52
C TRP A 101 13.21 -14.03 16.11
N ALA A 102 12.81 -15.27 16.39
CA ALA A 102 11.47 -15.79 16.12
C ALA A 102 10.87 -16.54 17.31
N VAL A 103 9.54 -16.50 17.40
CA VAL A 103 8.73 -17.36 18.28
C VAL A 103 8.52 -18.71 17.59
N CYS A 104 8.77 -19.80 18.30
CA CYS A 104 8.33 -21.14 17.91
C CYS A 104 6.90 -21.39 18.40
N ASN A 105 6.02 -21.81 17.51
CA ASN A 105 4.64 -22.21 17.81
C ASN A 105 4.43 -23.67 17.39
N ASN A 106 4.16 -24.53 18.37
CA ASN A 106 3.88 -25.94 18.13
C ASN A 106 2.54 -26.12 17.42
N THR A 107 2.48 -27.02 16.45
CA THR A 107 1.25 -27.40 15.74
C THR A 107 1.10 -28.92 15.75
N VAL A 108 -0.10 -29.43 15.49
CA VAL A 108 -0.30 -30.88 15.51
C VAL A 108 0.44 -31.53 14.33
N GLY A 109 1.46 -32.33 14.64
CA GLY A 109 2.35 -33.02 13.72
C GLY A 109 3.51 -32.17 13.18
N SER A 110 3.70 -30.94 13.66
CA SER A 110 4.79 -30.05 13.21
C SER A 110 4.95 -28.80 14.09
N PHE A 111 5.67 -27.81 13.59
CA PHE A 111 5.78 -26.49 14.22
C PHE A 111 5.78 -25.38 13.16
N SER A 112 5.59 -24.16 13.62
CA SER A 112 5.73 -22.96 12.81
C SER A 112 6.60 -21.93 13.53
N CYS A 113 7.33 -21.13 12.75
CA CYS A 113 8.17 -20.07 13.27
C CYS A 113 7.63 -18.73 12.80
N THR A 114 7.54 -17.76 13.71
CA THR A 114 7.10 -16.40 13.38
C THR A 114 8.11 -15.39 13.93
N CYS A 115 8.66 -14.53 13.07
CA CYS A 115 9.62 -13.50 13.51
C CYS A 115 9.03 -12.61 14.61
N PHE A 116 9.89 -12.11 15.51
CA PHE A 116 9.49 -11.13 16.51
C PHE A 116 8.99 -9.83 15.84
N LYS A 117 8.20 -9.05 16.58
CA LYS A 117 7.79 -7.72 16.13
C LYS A 117 9.05 -6.87 15.84
N GLY A 118 9.03 -6.14 14.73
CA GLY A 118 10.19 -5.37 14.24
C GLY A 118 11.15 -6.17 13.36
N TYR A 119 10.87 -7.46 13.12
CA TYR A 119 11.62 -8.30 12.18
C TYR A 119 10.71 -8.83 11.07
N GLU A 120 11.27 -8.98 9.88
CA GLU A 120 10.59 -9.58 8.73
C GLU A 120 11.31 -10.84 8.23
N GLY A 121 10.54 -11.75 7.63
CA GLY A 121 11.06 -13.00 7.08
C GLY A 121 10.11 -14.18 7.27
N ASN A 122 10.65 -15.38 7.14
CA ASN A 122 9.87 -16.64 7.16
C ASN A 122 9.90 -17.36 8.51
N GLY A 123 10.41 -16.72 9.57
CA GLY A 123 10.55 -17.31 10.91
C GLY A 123 11.79 -18.19 11.10
N THR A 124 12.38 -18.74 10.04
CA THR A 124 13.70 -19.43 10.07
C THR A 124 14.84 -18.48 9.71
N SER A 125 14.54 -17.47 8.89
CA SER A 125 15.36 -16.30 8.63
C SER A 125 14.52 -15.07 8.97
N CYS A 126 15.00 -14.27 9.92
CA CYS A 126 14.40 -13.02 10.35
C CYS A 126 15.47 -11.93 10.25
N VAL A 127 15.13 -10.83 9.60
CA VAL A 127 15.97 -9.65 9.47
C VAL A 127 15.27 -8.46 10.09
N ASP A 128 16.05 -7.56 10.65
CA ASP A 128 15.56 -6.32 11.24
C ASP A 128 14.87 -5.45 10.19
N VAL A 129 13.71 -4.88 10.51
CA VAL A 129 13.00 -3.94 9.65
C VAL A 129 13.55 -2.55 9.91
N ASP A 130 14.18 -1.94 8.91
CA ASP A 130 14.61 -0.55 9.03
C ASP A 130 13.39 0.40 8.89
N GLU A 131 12.81 0.80 10.02
CA GLU A 131 11.65 1.69 10.01
C GLU A 131 11.98 3.08 9.46
N CYS A 132 13.24 3.51 9.59
CA CYS A 132 13.75 4.78 9.06
C CYS A 132 13.82 4.77 7.53
N ALA A 133 14.27 3.67 6.93
CA ALA A 133 14.31 3.51 5.47
C ALA A 133 12.91 3.32 4.86
N THR A 134 12.01 2.63 5.57
CA THR A 134 10.66 2.32 5.09
C THR A 134 9.64 3.43 5.37
N SER A 135 10.03 4.48 6.11
CA SER A 135 9.13 5.58 6.54
C SER A 135 7.90 5.08 7.32
N THR A 136 8.05 3.99 8.07
CA THR A 136 6.99 3.42 8.93
C THR A 136 7.07 3.89 10.38
N HIS A 137 8.11 4.64 10.73
CA HIS A 137 8.29 5.29 12.02
C HIS A 137 7.30 6.44 12.26
N ASN A 138 7.15 6.82 13.52
CA ASN A 138 6.36 7.99 13.93
C ASN A 138 7.21 9.15 14.48
N CYS A 139 8.52 9.17 14.18
CA CYS A 139 9.39 10.31 14.53
C CYS A 139 8.83 11.64 14.01
N HIS A 140 9.02 12.70 14.79
CA HIS A 140 8.64 14.05 14.40
C HIS A 140 9.32 14.46 13.09
N GLY A 141 8.70 15.31 12.27
CA GLY A 141 9.28 15.79 11.00
C GLY A 141 10.61 16.57 11.15
N VAL A 142 11.00 16.93 12.37
CA VAL A 142 12.29 17.56 12.71
C VAL A 142 13.10 16.73 13.71
N ALA A 143 12.81 15.44 13.82
CA ALA A 143 13.65 14.49 14.54
C ALA A 143 14.48 13.67 13.55
N HIS A 144 15.62 13.14 14.02
CA HIS A 144 16.34 12.07 13.36
C HIS A 144 15.73 10.74 13.79
N CYS A 145 15.55 9.86 12.82
CA CYS A 145 15.21 8.46 13.07
C CYS A 145 16.51 7.66 13.11
N PHE A 146 16.66 6.83 14.14
CA PHE A 146 17.73 5.85 14.26
C PHE A 146 17.12 4.45 14.30
N ASN A 147 17.51 3.61 13.36
CA ASN A 147 17.09 2.22 13.33
C ASN A 147 17.88 1.41 14.37
N ASN A 148 17.19 0.58 15.15
CA ASN A 148 17.80 -0.33 16.11
C ASN A 148 17.25 -1.75 15.91
N PRO A 149 17.95 -2.81 16.35
CA PRO A 149 17.45 -4.17 16.21
C PRO A 149 16.08 -4.39 16.90
N GLY A 150 15.03 -4.58 16.10
CA GLY A 150 13.64 -4.83 16.48
C GLY A 150 12.79 -3.57 16.74
N SER A 151 13.33 -2.37 16.56
CA SER A 151 12.62 -1.10 16.79
C SER A 151 13.44 0.09 16.34
N PHE A 152 12.83 1.27 16.20
CA PHE A 152 13.54 2.54 15.99
C PHE A 152 13.54 3.41 17.26
N SER A 153 14.36 4.47 17.24
CA SER A 153 14.34 5.57 18.20
C SER A 153 14.37 6.92 17.47
N CYS A 154 13.77 7.94 18.09
CA CYS A 154 13.72 9.28 17.53
C CYS A 154 14.47 10.27 18.43
N GLU A 155 15.25 11.18 17.86
CA GLU A 155 15.91 12.26 18.60
C GLU A 155 15.64 13.58 17.91
N CYS A 156 15.22 14.60 18.66
CA CYS A 156 15.01 15.92 18.09
C CYS A 156 16.30 16.50 17.52
N ARG A 157 16.22 17.16 16.35
CA ARG A 157 17.36 17.89 15.76
C ARG A 157 17.92 18.94 16.73
N LYS A 158 19.12 19.42 16.44
CA LYS A 158 19.73 20.53 17.16
C LYS A 158 18.77 21.74 17.26
N ASP A 159 18.75 22.38 18.43
CA ASP A 159 17.90 23.52 18.79
C ASP A 159 16.41 23.17 19.01
N TYR A 160 16.07 21.88 19.04
CA TYR A 160 14.74 21.39 19.44
C TYR A 160 14.84 20.56 20.73
N ILE A 161 13.77 20.58 21.52
CA ILE A 161 13.63 19.81 22.76
C ILE A 161 12.38 18.93 22.69
N GLY A 162 12.44 17.76 23.32
CA GLY A 162 11.33 16.82 23.31
C GLY A 162 11.79 15.36 23.39
N ASP A 163 10.89 14.43 23.06
CA ASP A 163 11.13 12.98 23.08
C ASP A 163 11.43 12.39 21.69
N GLY A 164 11.55 13.24 20.66
CA GLY A 164 11.77 12.82 19.28
C GLY A 164 10.50 12.48 18.51
N ILE A 165 9.40 12.17 19.20
CA ILE A 165 8.06 12.01 18.61
C ILE A 165 7.33 13.35 18.59
N ALA A 166 7.51 14.16 19.64
CA ALA A 166 7.14 15.56 19.72
C ALA A 166 8.41 16.40 19.91
N CYS A 167 8.64 17.38 19.04
CA CYS A 167 9.80 18.26 19.09
C CYS A 167 9.36 19.73 19.01
N GLU A 168 9.67 20.49 20.06
CA GLU A 168 9.39 21.91 20.17
C GLU A 168 10.68 22.73 20.05
N PRO A 169 10.63 23.96 19.50
CA PRO A 169 11.80 24.84 19.46
C PRO A 169 12.35 25.15 20.86
N ASN A 170 13.67 25.06 21.03
CA ASN A 170 14.35 25.53 22.22
C ASN A 170 14.73 27.01 22.02
N GLY A 171 14.16 27.91 22.82
CA GLY A 171 14.40 29.36 22.72
C GLY A 171 14.14 30.08 24.05
N ASP A 172 14.64 31.31 24.16
CA ASP A 172 14.48 32.17 25.34
C ASP A 172 13.04 32.72 25.51
N PHE A 173 12.27 32.77 24.42
CA PHE A 173 10.88 33.22 24.36
C PHE A 173 10.11 32.42 23.30
N SER A 174 8.78 32.60 23.21
CA SER A 174 7.96 31.83 22.29
C SER A 174 7.64 32.59 21.01
N VAL A 175 7.69 31.87 19.90
CA VAL A 175 7.26 32.35 18.59
C VAL A 175 6.38 31.30 17.95
N THR A 176 5.35 31.73 17.23
CA THR A 176 4.42 30.81 16.55
C THR A 176 4.07 31.32 15.17
N ILE A 177 4.31 30.52 14.15
CA ILE A 177 3.82 30.77 12.79
C ILE A 177 2.35 30.34 12.73
N ARG A 178 1.47 31.26 12.31
CA ARG A 178 0.03 31.00 12.22
C ARG A 178 -0.30 30.16 10.99
N ASN A 179 -1.31 29.29 11.14
CA ASN A 179 -1.91 28.53 10.04
C ASN A 179 -0.92 27.66 9.22
N ILE A 180 0.23 27.31 9.80
CA ILE A 180 1.18 26.39 9.21
C ILE A 180 1.18 25.06 9.98
N SER A 181 1.12 23.95 9.26
CA SER A 181 1.19 22.62 9.84
C SER A 181 2.61 22.31 10.33
N LYS A 182 2.74 21.63 11.47
CA LYS A 182 4.00 21.03 11.95
C LYS A 182 4.24 19.63 11.38
N ASP A 183 3.19 19.02 10.82
CA ASP A 183 3.26 17.71 10.20
C ASP A 183 3.55 17.87 8.71
N LYS A 184 4.68 17.31 8.28
CA LYS A 184 5.12 17.30 6.89
C LYS A 184 4.16 16.52 5.98
N TYR A 185 3.58 15.41 6.46
CA TYR A 185 2.69 14.57 5.66
C TYR A 185 1.29 15.18 5.52
N HIS A 186 0.97 16.15 6.37
CA HIS A 186 -0.24 16.97 6.30
C HIS A 186 0.13 18.46 6.25
N ALA A 187 1.02 18.81 5.31
CA ALA A 187 1.53 20.17 5.16
C ALA A 187 0.43 21.17 4.75
N THR A 188 0.62 22.45 5.10
CA THR A 188 -0.33 23.51 4.69
C THR A 188 -0.24 23.75 3.18
N THR A 189 -1.32 23.50 2.46
CA THR A 189 -1.37 23.69 1.01
C THR A 189 -1.34 25.17 0.62
N VAL A 190 -0.44 25.53 -0.29
CA VAL A 190 -0.32 26.87 -0.89
C VAL A 190 -0.45 26.74 -2.41
N SER A 191 -1.49 27.35 -2.99
CA SER A 191 -1.62 27.35 -4.46
C SER A 191 -0.66 28.34 -5.09
N ARG A 192 0.15 27.87 -6.03
CA ARG A 192 1.15 28.67 -6.74
C ARG A 192 0.57 29.87 -7.51
N SER A 193 -0.69 29.79 -7.93
CA SER A 193 -1.40 30.86 -8.65
C SER A 193 -1.99 31.96 -7.75
N VAL A 194 -1.98 31.76 -6.43
CA VAL A 194 -2.61 32.66 -5.45
C VAL A 194 -1.53 33.32 -4.59
N LYS A 195 -1.75 34.58 -4.21
CA LYS A 195 -0.91 35.26 -3.21
C LYS A 195 -1.28 34.73 -1.84
N SER A 196 -0.30 34.26 -1.06
CA SER A 196 -0.51 33.84 0.33
C SER A 196 0.31 34.70 1.27
N VAL A 197 -0.17 34.89 2.49
CA VAL A 197 0.55 35.60 3.55
C VAL A 197 0.67 34.66 4.74
N GLN A 198 1.87 34.58 5.31
CA GLN A 198 2.15 33.88 6.55
C GLN A 198 2.55 34.91 7.61
N GLU A 199 2.10 34.69 8.83
CA GLU A 199 2.33 35.59 9.96
C GLU A 199 2.97 34.82 11.11
N ALA A 200 3.99 35.41 11.72
CA ALA A 200 4.56 34.95 12.97
C ALA A 200 4.13 35.85 14.12
N VAL A 201 3.79 35.25 15.25
CA VAL A 201 3.45 35.94 16.50
C VAL A 201 4.55 35.69 17.51
N ILE A 202 5.05 36.76 18.11
CA ILE A 202 6.04 36.71 19.18
C ILE A 202 5.30 36.88 20.51
N GLN A 203 5.57 36.01 21.48
CA GLN A 203 4.96 36.02 22.79
C GLN A 203 6.02 35.77 23.89
N GLY A 204 5.67 36.10 25.13
CA GLY A 204 6.53 35.76 26.28
C GLY A 204 7.80 36.60 26.44
N LEU A 205 7.96 37.72 25.71
CA LEU A 205 8.96 38.72 26.09
C LEU A 205 8.49 39.48 27.33
N ASN A 206 9.37 39.60 28.31
CA ASN A 206 9.12 40.42 29.50
C ASN A 206 9.01 41.90 29.10
N GLU A 207 7.90 42.55 29.44
CA GLU A 207 7.61 43.95 29.08
C GLU A 207 8.58 44.94 29.72
N ASP A 208 9.24 44.56 30.82
CA ASP A 208 10.18 45.42 31.56
C ASP A 208 11.58 45.51 30.92
N LEU A 209 11.87 44.71 29.88
CA LEU A 209 13.18 44.70 29.22
C LEU A 209 13.27 45.77 28.13
N ALA A 210 14.24 46.68 28.25
CA ALA A 210 14.55 47.65 27.20
C ALA A 210 15.06 46.94 25.94
N VAL A 211 14.31 47.03 24.84
CA VAL A 211 14.70 46.45 23.53
C VAL A 211 15.63 47.41 22.80
N LEU A 212 16.84 46.95 22.51
CA LEU A 212 17.86 47.71 21.77
C LEU A 212 17.76 47.48 20.25
N LYS A 213 17.55 46.23 19.83
CA LYS A 213 17.48 45.84 18.42
C LYS A 213 16.66 44.55 18.27
N SER A 214 15.86 44.48 17.21
CA SER A 214 15.20 43.24 16.78
C SER A 214 15.64 42.85 15.37
N THR A 215 15.78 41.55 15.14
CA THR A 215 16.09 40.96 13.83
C THR A 215 15.14 39.80 13.60
N PHE A 216 14.47 39.80 12.44
CA PHE A 216 13.46 38.81 12.07
C PHE A 216 13.80 38.25 10.69
N GLU A 217 13.81 36.93 10.54
CA GLU A 217 14.24 36.27 9.30
C GLU A 217 13.31 35.11 8.97
N TRP A 218 12.80 35.11 7.74
CA TRP A 218 12.07 34.00 7.16
C TRP A 218 12.97 33.27 6.19
N SER A 219 13.11 31.96 6.35
CA SER A 219 13.78 31.11 5.38
C SER A 219 12.92 29.92 4.97
N VAL A 220 13.18 29.41 3.77
CA VAL A 220 12.57 28.17 3.27
C VAL A 220 13.64 27.22 2.78
N VAL A 221 13.45 25.94 3.03
CA VAL A 221 14.32 24.88 2.53
C VAL A 221 13.45 23.81 1.88
N SER A 222 13.81 23.38 0.68
CA SER A 222 13.10 22.29 0.03
C SER A 222 13.38 20.97 0.74
N GLU A 223 12.45 20.03 0.66
CA GLU A 223 12.66 18.69 1.22
C GLU A 223 13.92 18.01 0.67
N MET A 224 14.20 18.18 -0.62
CA MET A 224 15.39 17.61 -1.26
C MET A 224 16.69 18.16 -0.64
N GLU A 225 16.74 19.46 -0.36
CA GLU A 225 17.89 20.09 0.29
C GLU A 225 18.02 19.65 1.75
N LEU A 226 16.89 19.53 2.48
CA LEU A 226 16.87 19.09 3.86
C LEU A 226 17.32 17.62 4.01
N ALA A 227 17.00 16.78 3.02
CA ALA A 227 17.47 15.40 2.94
C ALA A 227 18.96 15.30 2.58
N ALA A 228 19.48 16.26 1.79
CA ALA A 228 20.90 16.31 1.42
C ALA A 228 21.78 16.89 2.52
N SER A 229 21.27 17.83 3.32
CA SER A 229 22.01 18.47 4.41
C SER A 229 21.07 18.93 5.53
N GLU A 230 21.25 18.35 6.70
CA GLU A 230 20.46 18.66 7.90
C GLU A 230 20.72 20.07 8.44
N SER A 231 21.84 20.69 8.04
CA SER A 231 22.23 22.06 8.39
C SER A 231 21.95 23.06 7.27
N ALA A 232 21.16 22.69 6.26
CA ALA A 232 20.73 23.61 5.22
C ALA A 232 20.06 24.84 5.85
N LEU A 233 20.73 26.00 5.74
CA LEU A 233 20.28 27.29 6.29
C LEU A 233 18.95 27.77 5.67
N GLY A 234 18.56 27.18 4.54
CA GLY A 234 17.44 27.60 3.71
C GLY A 234 17.74 28.87 2.93
N THR A 235 16.88 29.15 1.95
CA THR A 235 16.89 30.41 1.19
C THR A 235 16.15 31.47 2.01
N LEU A 236 16.80 32.61 2.28
CA LEU A 236 16.16 33.77 2.92
C LEU A 236 15.09 34.35 1.98
N VAL A 237 13.85 34.48 2.47
CA VAL A 237 12.68 34.91 1.68
C VAL A 237 12.04 36.20 2.18
N SER A 238 12.26 36.58 3.44
CA SER A 238 11.87 37.87 4.00
C SER A 238 12.72 38.19 5.23
N GLN A 239 12.98 39.47 5.49
CA GLN A 239 13.75 39.92 6.64
C GLN A 239 13.16 41.23 7.20
N GLY A 240 13.24 41.39 8.52
CA GLY A 240 12.80 42.60 9.22
C GLY A 240 11.30 42.69 9.49
N THR A 241 10.52 41.67 9.12
CA THR A 241 9.06 41.64 9.27
C THR A 241 8.60 40.33 9.91
N THR A 242 7.50 40.38 10.67
CA THR A 242 6.79 39.19 11.18
C THR A 242 5.79 38.64 10.17
N GLU A 243 5.70 39.25 8.98
CA GLU A 243 4.83 38.81 7.90
C GLU A 243 5.67 38.43 6.69
N TRP A 244 5.37 37.29 6.08
CA TRP A 244 5.97 36.86 4.83
C TRP A 244 4.89 36.69 3.76
N THR A 245 5.03 37.45 2.68
CA THR A 245 4.17 37.32 1.49
C THR A 245 4.78 36.36 0.49
N ILE A 246 4.09 35.26 0.23
CA ILE A 246 4.37 34.34 -0.87
C ILE A 246 3.68 34.89 -2.13
N ASN A 247 4.49 35.40 -3.05
CA ASN A 247 3.99 35.91 -4.33
C ASN A 247 3.63 34.76 -5.28
N ARG A 248 2.76 35.05 -6.24
CA ARG A 248 2.37 34.06 -7.26
C ARG A 248 3.63 33.57 -7.98
N ARG A 249 3.75 32.25 -8.14
CA ARG A 249 4.83 31.58 -8.89
C ARG A 249 6.25 31.80 -8.34
N SER A 250 6.42 32.40 -7.15
CA SER A 250 7.75 32.67 -6.59
C SER A 250 8.45 31.42 -6.07
N ILE A 251 7.69 30.40 -5.67
CA ILE A 251 8.21 29.11 -5.20
C ILE A 251 7.77 28.03 -6.22
N PRO A 252 8.67 27.11 -6.62
CA PRO A 252 8.32 25.92 -7.39
C PRO A 252 7.33 25.00 -6.65
N ALA A 253 6.73 24.06 -7.38
CA ALA A 253 5.87 23.07 -6.75
C ALA A 253 6.71 22.04 -5.96
N GLY A 254 6.23 21.65 -4.78
CA GLY A 254 6.94 20.74 -3.89
C GLY A 254 6.68 21.02 -2.41
N ILE A 255 7.29 20.21 -1.54
CA ILE A 255 7.20 20.36 -0.09
C ILE A 255 8.40 21.17 0.41
N TYR A 256 8.11 22.15 1.27
CA TYR A 256 9.11 23.04 1.86
C TYR A 256 8.92 23.12 3.37
N GLN A 257 10.03 23.12 4.10
CA GLN A 257 10.04 23.57 5.48
C GLN A 257 10.24 25.08 5.49
N VAL A 258 9.35 25.78 6.18
CA VAL A 258 9.42 27.22 6.45
C VAL A 258 9.95 27.40 7.87
N LYS A 259 10.92 28.28 8.06
CA LYS A 259 11.44 28.65 9.37
C LYS A 259 11.36 30.15 9.56
N PHE A 260 10.95 30.58 10.74
CA PHE A 260 10.99 31.97 11.16
C PHE A 260 11.87 32.10 12.40
N ASN A 261 12.96 32.85 12.27
CA ASN A 261 13.89 33.15 13.36
C ASN A 261 13.65 34.57 13.88
N ALA A 262 13.60 34.72 15.20
CA ALA A 262 13.55 36.00 15.88
C ALA A 262 14.71 36.14 16.85
N THR A 263 15.46 37.23 16.72
CA THR A 263 16.56 37.58 17.62
C THR A 263 16.34 38.97 18.16
N ILE A 264 16.31 39.11 19.49
CA ILE A 264 16.04 40.39 20.15
C ILE A 264 17.17 40.68 21.12
N THR A 265 17.81 41.83 20.94
CA THR A 265 18.83 42.35 21.85
C THR A 265 18.16 43.25 22.88
N VAL A 266 18.32 42.92 24.16
CA VAL A 266 17.70 43.59 25.31
C VAL A 266 18.74 44.02 26.34
N GLY A 267 18.38 44.97 27.21
CA GLY A 267 19.23 45.48 28.29
C GLY A 267 19.85 46.84 27.97
N ASP A 268 20.94 47.17 28.65
CA ASP A 268 21.63 48.45 28.50
C ASP A 268 22.66 48.42 27.35
N GLN A 269 22.99 49.59 26.79
CA GLN A 269 23.99 49.70 25.71
C GLN A 269 25.38 49.18 26.11
N GLU A 270 25.72 49.21 27.40
CA GLU A 270 27.01 48.75 27.91
C GLU A 270 27.06 47.23 28.15
N SER A 271 25.91 46.56 28.28
CA SER A 271 25.82 45.12 28.50
C SER A 271 24.59 44.52 27.80
N PRO A 272 24.58 44.50 26.45
CA PRO A 272 23.47 43.96 25.69
C PRO A 272 23.40 42.44 25.84
N ARG A 273 22.20 41.92 26.13
CA ARG A 273 21.91 40.48 26.10
C ARG A 273 21.14 40.14 24.83
N MET A 274 21.52 39.07 24.15
CA MET A 274 20.81 38.56 22.99
C MET A 274 19.88 37.42 23.40
N LEU A 275 18.61 37.53 23.03
CA LEU A 275 17.59 36.49 23.18
C LEU A 275 17.25 35.93 21.80
N TYR A 276 17.05 34.62 21.72
CA TYR A 276 16.71 33.94 20.48
C TYR A 276 15.45 33.09 20.65
N ALA A 277 14.64 33.06 19.60
CA ALA A 277 13.54 32.11 19.46
C ALA A 277 13.30 31.85 17.99
N PHE A 278 12.71 30.71 17.67
CA PHE A 278 12.31 30.42 16.30
C PHE A 278 11.09 29.52 16.30
N ASP A 279 10.43 29.47 15.15
CA ASP A 279 9.39 28.50 14.87
C ASP A 279 9.48 27.99 13.44
N TYR A 280 8.82 26.88 13.14
CA TYR A 280 8.87 26.23 11.82
C TYR A 280 7.52 25.66 11.40
N GLY A 281 7.39 25.26 10.15
CA GLY A 281 6.26 24.49 9.68
C GLY A 281 6.48 24.02 8.25
N PHE A 282 5.51 23.28 7.72
CA PHE A 282 5.59 22.71 6.38
C PHE A 282 4.49 23.29 5.49
N ILE A 283 4.89 23.68 4.29
CA ILE A 283 3.97 24.04 3.21
C ILE A 283 4.15 23.09 2.03
N GLU A 284 3.05 22.77 1.37
CA GLU A 284 3.04 22.10 0.07
C GLU A 284 2.62 23.12 -0.98
N VAL A 285 3.56 23.50 -1.86
CA VAL A 285 3.26 24.39 -2.98
C VAL A 285 2.72 23.54 -4.11
N ILE A 286 1.42 23.67 -4.39
CA ILE A 286 0.74 22.93 -5.45
C ILE A 286 0.56 23.78 -6.70
N ALA A 287 0.71 23.13 -7.86
CA ALA A 287 0.29 23.73 -9.12
C ALA A 287 -1.23 23.99 -9.09
N ALA A 288 -1.66 25.11 -9.66
CA ALA A 288 -3.07 25.44 -9.73
C ALA A 288 -3.83 24.45 -10.63
N PRO A 289 -5.16 24.28 -10.52
CA PRO A 289 -5.88 23.40 -11.43
C PRO A 289 -5.87 23.95 -12.86
N VAL A 290 -5.81 23.05 -13.84
CA VAL A 290 -6.14 23.38 -15.24
C VAL A 290 -7.65 23.66 -15.31
N ARG A 291 -8.07 24.57 -16.19
CA ARG A 291 -9.49 24.89 -16.42
C ARG A 291 -9.86 24.59 -17.87
N ALA A 292 -10.77 23.64 -18.07
CA ALA A 292 -11.40 23.37 -19.35
C ALA A 292 -12.63 24.26 -19.53
N ILE A 293 -12.76 24.89 -20.70
CA ILE A 293 -13.89 25.75 -21.07
C ILE A 293 -14.26 25.44 -22.51
N ILE A 294 -15.54 25.21 -22.78
CA ILE A 294 -16.10 25.14 -24.13
C ILE A 294 -16.91 26.42 -24.35
N ASP A 295 -16.59 27.17 -25.40
CA ASP A 295 -17.37 28.33 -25.80
C ASP A 295 -18.68 27.91 -26.48
N GLY A 296 -19.75 28.68 -26.26
CA GLY A 296 -21.07 28.42 -26.88
C GLY A 296 -22.19 27.92 -25.96
N GLY A 297 -22.07 28.03 -24.64
CA GLY A 297 -23.15 27.73 -23.69
C GLY A 297 -23.30 26.24 -23.33
N SER A 298 -24.19 25.91 -22.38
CA SER A 298 -24.33 24.54 -21.85
C SER A 298 -25.24 23.61 -22.67
N SER A 299 -26.12 24.19 -23.49
CA SER A 299 -27.04 23.46 -24.37
C SER A 299 -27.27 24.20 -25.68
N VAL A 300 -27.01 23.54 -26.80
CA VAL A 300 -27.10 24.14 -28.14
C VAL A 300 -27.89 23.25 -29.09
N ARG A 301 -28.52 23.83 -30.11
CA ARG A 301 -29.20 23.07 -31.17
C ARG A 301 -28.55 23.40 -32.52
N TRP A 302 -28.07 22.39 -33.23
CA TRP A 302 -27.38 22.54 -34.51
C TRP A 302 -28.22 22.02 -35.66
N GLY A 303 -28.11 22.66 -36.82
CA GLY A 303 -28.73 22.19 -38.05
C GLY A 303 -27.90 21.09 -38.70
N SER A 304 -28.55 20.13 -39.36
CA SER A 304 -27.89 18.96 -39.96
C SER A 304 -27.06 19.26 -41.21
N LYS A 305 -27.05 20.51 -41.71
CA LYS A 305 -26.45 20.88 -43.02
C LYS A 305 -25.09 21.55 -42.96
N ASN A 306 -24.77 22.24 -41.87
CA ASN A 306 -23.57 23.07 -41.78
C ASN A 306 -22.57 22.47 -40.78
N ILE A 307 -21.29 22.49 -41.15
CA ILE A 307 -20.21 22.13 -40.23
C ILE A 307 -20.17 23.17 -39.12
N VAL A 308 -20.12 22.70 -37.87
CA VAL A 308 -20.08 23.53 -36.67
C VAL A 308 -18.65 23.55 -36.14
N THR A 309 -18.14 24.75 -35.84
CA THR A 309 -16.86 24.91 -35.13
C THR A 309 -17.14 25.06 -33.65
N VAL A 310 -16.43 24.28 -32.81
CA VAL A 310 -16.47 24.39 -31.36
C VAL A 310 -15.11 24.84 -30.87
N ASP A 311 -15.11 25.87 -30.03
CA ASP A 311 -13.89 26.53 -29.56
C ASP A 311 -13.66 26.25 -28.07
N GLY A 312 -12.52 25.62 -27.76
CA GLY A 312 -12.02 25.37 -26.41
C GLY A 312 -10.80 26.23 -26.03
N SER A 313 -10.42 27.21 -26.86
CA SER A 313 -9.25 28.09 -26.68
C SER A 313 -9.36 29.04 -25.48
N LEU A 314 -10.54 29.14 -24.86
CA LEU A 314 -10.68 29.81 -23.56
C LEU A 314 -10.13 28.98 -22.40
N SER A 315 -9.82 27.70 -22.60
CA SER A 315 -9.21 26.84 -21.58
C SER A 315 -7.78 27.27 -21.24
N TYR A 316 -7.39 27.17 -19.97
CA TYR A 316 -6.11 27.70 -19.50
C TYR A 316 -5.54 26.97 -18.29
N ASP A 317 -4.22 27.09 -18.13
CA ASP A 317 -3.53 26.79 -16.88
C ASP A 317 -3.54 28.03 -15.99
N ALA A 318 -4.12 27.95 -14.79
CA ALA A 318 -4.17 29.07 -13.85
C ALA A 318 -2.77 29.55 -13.40
N ASP A 319 -1.74 28.71 -13.53
CA ASP A 319 -0.35 29.08 -13.28
C ASP A 319 0.30 29.86 -14.43
N ILE A 320 -0.33 29.95 -15.60
CA ILE A 320 0.16 30.73 -16.73
C ILE A 320 -0.74 31.95 -16.95
N GLY A 321 -2.06 31.72 -17.02
CA GLY A 321 -3.08 32.71 -17.36
C GLY A 321 -3.84 32.32 -18.63
N PRO A 322 -4.97 33.01 -18.93
CA PRO A 322 -5.79 32.73 -20.11
C PRO A 322 -5.05 33.05 -21.43
N GLY A 323 -5.29 32.25 -22.47
CA GLY A 323 -4.80 32.49 -23.85
C GLY A 323 -3.38 32.00 -24.17
N ILE A 324 -2.69 31.34 -23.23
CA ILE A 324 -1.39 30.71 -23.48
C ILE A 324 -1.52 29.20 -23.28
N HIS A 325 -1.48 28.44 -24.37
CA HIS A 325 -1.70 26.99 -24.39
C HIS A 325 -0.42 26.14 -24.27
N THR A 326 0.71 26.74 -23.89
CA THR A 326 1.98 26.02 -23.86
C THR A 326 1.93 24.84 -22.87
N GLY A 327 2.05 23.63 -23.42
CA GLY A 327 1.99 22.38 -22.67
C GLY A 327 0.58 21.94 -22.24
N LEU A 328 -0.49 22.60 -22.70
CA LEU A 328 -1.86 22.08 -22.55
C LEU A 328 -2.14 21.05 -23.65
N ASN A 329 -2.68 19.91 -23.27
CA ASN A 329 -3.21 18.91 -24.18
C ASN A 329 -4.73 18.96 -24.18
N PHE A 330 -5.34 18.94 -25.36
CA PHE A 330 -6.78 18.97 -25.54
C PHE A 330 -7.24 17.60 -26.04
N THR A 331 -8.34 17.10 -25.49
CA THR A 331 -8.93 15.84 -25.93
C THR A 331 -10.43 15.99 -25.98
N TRP A 332 -10.99 15.74 -27.16
CA TRP A 332 -12.42 15.82 -27.40
C TRP A 332 -13.03 14.44 -27.45
N THR A 333 -14.12 14.26 -26.72
CA THR A 333 -14.90 13.03 -26.71
C THR A 333 -16.37 13.38 -26.78
N CYS A 334 -17.16 12.50 -27.38
CA CYS A 334 -18.57 12.73 -27.62
C CYS A 334 -19.33 11.49 -27.19
N ARG A 335 -20.38 11.68 -26.41
CA ARG A 335 -21.20 10.57 -25.91
C ARG A 335 -22.67 10.78 -26.24
N ASN A 336 -23.36 9.68 -26.47
CA ASN A 336 -24.82 9.64 -26.41
C ASN A 336 -25.22 8.93 -25.11
N ASN A 337 -26.50 8.63 -24.93
CA ASN A 337 -26.98 7.97 -23.71
C ASN A 337 -26.44 6.54 -23.51
N THR A 338 -25.87 5.90 -24.54
CA THR A 338 -25.51 4.47 -24.52
C THR A 338 -24.03 4.19 -24.72
N SER A 339 -23.26 5.14 -25.26
CA SER A 339 -21.89 4.91 -25.72
C SER A 339 -21.07 6.20 -25.78
N VAL A 340 -19.75 6.07 -25.58
CA VAL A 340 -18.76 7.14 -25.71
C VAL A 340 -17.95 6.89 -26.99
N SER A 341 -17.69 7.95 -27.76
CA SER A 341 -16.96 7.93 -29.01
C SER A 341 -15.89 9.02 -29.04
N ASN A 342 -14.64 8.62 -29.33
CA ASN A 342 -13.52 9.53 -29.51
C ASN A 342 -13.52 10.24 -30.87
N THR A 343 -14.37 9.80 -31.81
CA THR A 343 -14.54 10.41 -33.14
C THR A 343 -15.90 11.09 -33.29
N CYS A 344 -16.67 11.18 -32.20
CA CYS A 344 -18.09 11.58 -32.21
C CYS A 344 -18.90 10.85 -33.27
N PHE A 345 -18.82 9.52 -33.25
CA PHE A 345 -19.52 8.63 -34.18
C PHE A 345 -19.16 8.92 -35.64
N GLY A 346 -17.90 9.32 -35.90
CA GLY A 346 -17.39 9.67 -37.23
C GLY A 346 -17.70 11.09 -37.67
N SER A 347 -18.21 11.94 -36.78
CA SER A 347 -18.65 13.31 -37.09
C SER A 347 -17.58 14.37 -36.92
N PHE A 348 -16.45 14.05 -36.27
CA PHE A 348 -15.31 14.98 -36.24
C PHE A 348 -14.74 15.16 -37.65
N HIS A 349 -14.70 16.42 -38.09
CA HIS A 349 -14.18 16.83 -39.38
C HIS A 349 -12.69 17.16 -39.23
N ASP A 350 -11.86 16.71 -40.19
CA ASP A 350 -10.39 16.81 -40.14
C ASP A 350 -9.75 16.08 -38.93
N GLU A 351 -9.82 14.74 -38.93
CA GLU A 351 -9.35 13.84 -37.84
C GLU A 351 -7.88 14.06 -37.40
N GLY A 352 -7.07 14.75 -38.20
CA GLY A 352 -5.68 15.09 -37.88
C GLY A 352 -5.50 16.15 -36.78
N ASN A 353 -6.56 16.76 -36.25
CA ASN A 353 -6.47 17.89 -35.31
C ASN A 353 -7.29 17.71 -34.01
N LEU A 354 -7.55 16.47 -33.57
CA LEU A 354 -8.31 16.17 -32.35
C LEU A 354 -7.61 16.58 -31.04
N SER A 355 -6.32 16.89 -31.11
CA SER A 355 -5.53 17.49 -30.03
C SER A 355 -5.53 19.02 -30.04
N SER A 356 -6.30 19.64 -30.94
CA SER A 356 -6.47 21.08 -31.03
C SER A 356 -7.45 21.61 -29.99
N ALA A 357 -7.23 22.86 -29.58
CA ALA A 357 -8.21 23.62 -28.80
C ALA A 357 -9.51 23.88 -29.59
N ILE A 358 -9.48 23.82 -30.92
CA ILE A 358 -10.63 24.07 -31.80
C ILE A 358 -10.90 22.81 -32.63
N ILE A 359 -12.14 22.33 -32.62
CA ILE A 359 -12.60 21.20 -33.44
C ILE A 359 -13.77 21.59 -34.34
N ARG A 360 -13.98 20.80 -35.39
CA ARG A 360 -15.09 20.93 -36.32
C ARG A 360 -15.93 19.66 -36.30
N ILE A 361 -17.25 19.81 -36.25
CA ILE A 361 -18.21 18.71 -36.20
C ILE A 361 -19.12 18.82 -37.42
N ASP A 362 -19.22 17.73 -38.18
CA ASP A 362 -20.16 17.55 -39.29
C ASP A 362 -21.45 16.90 -38.75
N PRO A 363 -22.53 17.69 -38.50
CA PRO A 363 -23.74 17.16 -37.88
C PRO A 363 -24.55 16.26 -38.81
N SER A 364 -24.23 16.23 -40.12
CA SER A 364 -24.93 15.38 -41.09
C SER A 364 -24.72 13.89 -40.86
N ARG A 365 -23.67 13.53 -40.11
CA ARG A 365 -23.30 12.16 -39.74
C ARG A 365 -23.93 11.69 -38.42
N LEU A 366 -24.65 12.57 -37.75
CA LEU A 366 -25.37 12.29 -36.50
C LEU A 366 -26.87 12.17 -36.76
N GLU A 367 -27.55 11.44 -35.88
CA GLU A 367 -28.99 11.23 -36.00
C GLU A 367 -29.76 12.50 -35.58
N THR A 368 -30.75 12.88 -36.39
CA THR A 368 -31.66 13.99 -36.09
C THR A 368 -32.53 13.68 -34.88
N ASP A 369 -32.89 14.70 -34.12
CA ASP A 369 -33.70 14.65 -32.90
C ASP A 369 -33.12 13.80 -31.76
N LYS A 370 -31.81 13.50 -31.83
CA LYS A 370 -31.04 12.95 -30.71
C LYS A 370 -30.20 14.02 -30.03
N THR A 371 -29.99 13.83 -28.73
CA THR A 371 -29.10 14.64 -27.90
C THR A 371 -27.78 13.91 -27.69
N TYR A 372 -26.70 14.66 -27.84
CA TYR A 372 -25.33 14.23 -27.64
C TYR A 372 -24.67 15.15 -26.60
N PHE A 373 -23.61 14.65 -25.95
CA PHE A 373 -22.81 15.43 -25.02
C PHE A 373 -21.38 15.46 -25.53
N LEU A 374 -20.87 16.67 -25.74
CA LEU A 374 -19.48 16.92 -26.11
C LEU A 374 -18.69 17.23 -24.86
N ARG A 375 -17.64 16.45 -24.60
CA ARG A 375 -16.73 16.64 -23.47
C ARG A 375 -15.35 17.03 -23.99
N LEU A 376 -14.89 18.20 -23.57
CA LEU A 376 -13.50 18.64 -23.69
C LEU A 376 -12.77 18.26 -22.40
N THR A 377 -11.67 17.52 -22.53
CA THR A 377 -10.72 17.27 -21.45
C THR A 377 -9.45 18.03 -21.76
N VAL A 378 -9.00 18.85 -20.81
CA VAL A 378 -7.74 19.59 -20.90
C VAL A 378 -6.82 19.08 -19.81
N SER A 379 -5.62 18.62 -20.21
CA SER A 379 -4.63 18.08 -19.29
C SER A 379 -3.28 18.77 -19.44
N LYS A 380 -2.51 18.76 -18.36
CA LYS A 380 -1.12 19.20 -18.32
C LYS A 380 -0.42 18.52 -17.15
N ASP A 381 0.71 17.89 -17.44
CA ASP A 381 1.40 17.00 -16.50
C ASP A 381 0.41 15.93 -15.99
N LEU A 382 0.24 15.80 -14.67
CA LEU A 382 -0.75 14.91 -14.05
C LEU A 382 -2.12 15.57 -13.79
N ARG A 383 -2.26 16.88 -14.06
CA ARG A 383 -3.50 17.62 -13.82
C ARG A 383 -4.42 17.48 -15.02
N SER A 384 -5.72 17.35 -14.76
CA SER A 384 -6.73 17.40 -15.79
C SER A 384 -8.00 18.10 -15.31
N SER A 385 -8.74 18.66 -16.25
CA SER A 385 -10.05 19.25 -16.05
C SER A 385 -10.91 18.93 -17.27
N PHE A 386 -12.23 18.96 -17.10
CA PHE A 386 -13.14 18.77 -18.22
C PHE A 386 -14.27 19.79 -18.20
N ALA A 387 -14.77 20.09 -19.38
CA ALA A 387 -15.99 20.83 -19.62
C ALA A 387 -16.90 19.99 -20.52
N GLU A 388 -18.21 20.09 -20.31
CA GLU A 388 -19.19 19.36 -21.10
C GLU A 388 -20.30 20.31 -21.57
N MET A 389 -20.73 20.15 -22.81
CA MET A 389 -21.94 20.78 -23.34
C MET A 389 -22.86 19.73 -23.97
N SER A 390 -24.16 19.97 -23.90
CA SER A 390 -25.16 19.17 -24.60
C SER A 390 -25.50 19.80 -25.95
N PHE A 391 -25.71 18.99 -26.97
CA PHE A 391 -26.19 19.47 -28.26
C PHE A 391 -27.19 18.52 -28.90
N ALA A 392 -28.18 19.07 -29.61
CA ALA A 392 -29.16 18.30 -30.34
C ALA A 392 -29.17 18.66 -31.83
N ILE A 393 -29.38 17.67 -32.70
CA ILE A 393 -29.38 17.86 -34.14
C ILE A 393 -30.81 18.04 -34.65
N ALA A 394 -31.10 19.18 -35.27
CA ALA A 394 -32.38 19.44 -35.93
C ALA A 394 -32.30 19.09 -37.42
N ALA A 395 -33.39 18.57 -37.97
CA ALA A 395 -33.51 18.35 -39.40
C ALA A 395 -33.50 19.69 -40.18
N GLY A 396 -32.53 19.88 -41.06
CA GLY A 396 -32.41 21.10 -41.87
C GLY A 396 -31.63 22.23 -41.17
N GLU A 397 -31.97 23.48 -41.48
CA GLU A 397 -31.33 24.65 -40.85
C GLU A 397 -32.11 25.07 -39.60
N VAL A 398 -31.40 25.36 -38.51
CA VAL A 398 -32.02 25.92 -37.31
C VAL A 398 -32.28 27.41 -37.54
N PRO A 399 -33.52 27.91 -37.36
CA PRO A 399 -33.81 29.33 -37.51
C PRO A 399 -33.00 30.14 -36.50
N GLN A 400 -32.17 31.06 -36.97
CA GLN A 400 -31.45 32.01 -36.14
C GLN A 400 -32.40 33.16 -35.78
N VAL A 401 -32.83 33.25 -34.52
CA VAL A 401 -33.56 34.41 -34.02
C VAL A 401 -32.56 35.41 -33.48
N THR A 402 -32.37 36.52 -34.18
CA THR A 402 -31.56 37.64 -33.68
C THR A 402 -32.48 38.56 -32.88
N LEU A 403 -32.21 38.72 -31.59
CA LEU A 403 -32.81 39.79 -30.78
C LEU A 403 -32.15 41.11 -31.20
N ARG A 404 -32.95 42.08 -31.64
CA ARG A 404 -32.52 43.45 -31.95
C ARG A 404 -32.63 44.34 -30.74
#